data_AF-A0A6G9XN51-F1
#
_entry.id   AF-A0A6G9XN51-F1
#
_cell.length_a   1.000
_cell.length_b   1.000
_cell.length_c   1.000
_cell.angle_alpha   90.00
_cell.angle_beta   90.00
_cell.angle_gamma   90.00
#
_symmetry.space_group_name_H-M   'P 1'
#
loop_
_entity.id
_entity.type
_entity.pdbx_description
1 polymer ?
#
loop_
_entity_poly.entity_id
_entity_poly.type
_entity_poly.pdbx_seq_one_letter_code
_entity_poly.pdbx_strand_id
1 'polypeptide(L)'
;MNHTTIRAIAIGVTAGAGVFAALLALVEYDPWHVVAEQIARRQLSPAERDELERLRIEQQDRDRRNRAYIETEQQRRAERDAAVAAGFNPDLLSTATVPVGDPHELTLADLVAEIEHAEQAYRHRDRGLLYPHREALHLEFTRRNDWQARMSVSRADQLRLDLAANRVQAARSQPLDYCPPPPMVCDGYSDFTGPDLADLDPENGW
;
A
#
# COMPACT_ATOMS: atom_id res chain seq x y z
N MET A 1 -14.07 -36.61 41.83
CA MET A 1 -12.78 -35.88 41.80
C MET A 1 -12.74 -34.94 43.01
N ASN A 2 -11.72 -35.04 43.87
CA ASN A 2 -11.70 -34.34 45.16
C ASN A 2 -11.40 -32.84 45.01
N HIS A 3 -12.19 -32.03 45.71
CA HIS A 3 -12.15 -30.57 45.69
C HIS A 3 -10.80 -29.96 46.12
N THR A 4 -10.01 -30.73 46.86
CA THR A 4 -8.65 -30.40 47.33
C THR A 4 -7.60 -30.49 46.23
N THR A 5 -7.73 -31.42 45.28
CA THR A 5 -6.78 -31.58 44.17
C THR A 5 -6.88 -30.41 43.18
N ILE A 6 -8.11 -29.93 42.93
CA ILE A 6 -8.36 -28.79 42.03
C ILE A 6 -7.78 -27.49 42.61
N ARG A 7 -7.88 -27.27 43.93
CA ARG A 7 -7.28 -26.11 44.59
C ARG A 7 -5.75 -26.13 44.54
N ALA A 8 -5.12 -27.30 44.75
CA ALA A 8 -3.67 -27.42 44.68
C ALA A 8 -3.13 -27.15 43.26
N ILE A 9 -3.84 -27.64 42.23
CA ILE A 9 -3.49 -27.36 40.83
C ILE A 9 -3.67 -25.87 40.51
N ALA A 10 -4.78 -25.25 40.96
CA ALA A 10 -5.02 -23.83 40.75
C ALA A 10 -3.95 -22.95 41.42
N ILE A 11 -3.52 -23.28 42.65
CA ILE A 11 -2.44 -22.59 43.36
C ILE A 11 -1.09 -22.81 42.66
N GLY A 12 -0.83 -24.02 42.16
CA GLY A 12 0.39 -24.32 41.40
C GLY A 12 0.48 -23.53 40.08
N VAL A 13 -0.63 -23.40 39.36
CA VAL A 13 -0.70 -22.63 38.10
C VAL A 13 -0.55 -21.14 38.35
N THR A 14 -1.20 -20.58 39.38
CA THR A 14 -1.08 -19.14 39.69
C THR A 14 0.31 -18.78 40.23
N ALA A 15 0.92 -19.65 41.05
CA ALA A 15 2.30 -19.46 41.50
C ALA A 15 3.29 -19.55 40.32
N GLY A 16 3.12 -20.51 39.41
CA GLY A 16 3.93 -20.64 38.21
C GLY A 16 3.82 -19.43 37.27
N ALA A 17 2.60 -18.94 37.04
CA ALA A 17 2.37 -17.74 36.24
C ALA A 17 2.97 -16.48 36.88
N GLY A 18 2.88 -16.36 38.22
CA GLY A 18 3.47 -15.24 38.95
C GLY A 18 4.99 -15.20 38.89
N VAL A 19 5.65 -16.36 39.03
CA VAL A 19 7.11 -16.47 38.89
C VAL A 19 7.55 -16.17 37.46
N PHE A 20 6.79 -16.63 36.45
CA PHE A 20 7.10 -16.36 35.06
C PHE A 20 6.95 -14.87 34.69
N ALA A 21 5.89 -14.23 35.17
CA ALA A 21 5.68 -12.79 35.03
C ALA A 21 6.78 -11.98 35.74
N ALA A 22 7.23 -12.41 36.93
CA ALA A 22 8.33 -11.77 37.65
C ALA A 22 9.67 -11.92 36.91
N LEU A 23 9.93 -13.07 36.29
CA LEU A 23 11.13 -13.29 35.48
C LEU A 23 11.12 -12.46 34.18
N LEU A 24 9.97 -12.35 33.51
CA LEU A 24 9.80 -11.48 32.35
C LEU A 24 10.05 -10.01 32.72
N ALA A 25 9.45 -9.54 33.82
CA ALA A 25 9.70 -8.20 34.32
C ALA A 25 11.18 -7.96 34.67
N LEU A 26 11.89 -8.99 35.18
CA LEU A 26 13.32 -8.91 35.50
C LEU A 26 14.20 -8.81 34.25
N VAL A 27 13.86 -9.52 33.18
CA VAL A 27 14.56 -9.44 31.88
C VAL A 27 14.32 -8.07 31.24
N GLU A 28 13.10 -7.56 31.35
CA GLU A 28 12.71 -6.28 30.75
C GLU A 28 13.23 -5.06 31.54
N TYR A 29 13.42 -5.20 32.86
CA TYR A 29 13.90 -4.13 33.74
C TYR A 29 15.43 -4.05 33.86
N ASP A 30 16.18 -5.07 33.41
CA ASP A 30 17.64 -5.23 33.54
C ASP A 30 18.28 -4.46 34.73
N PRO A 31 18.05 -4.94 35.97
CA PRO A 31 18.44 -4.21 37.18
C PRO A 31 19.95 -3.99 37.30
N TRP A 32 20.76 -4.83 36.64
CA TRP A 32 22.21 -4.68 36.61
C TRP A 32 22.64 -3.46 35.80
N HIS A 33 21.91 -3.12 34.73
CA HIS A 33 22.14 -1.92 33.95
C HIS A 33 21.86 -0.66 34.76
N VAL A 34 20.74 -0.65 35.51
CA VAL A 34 20.35 0.47 36.37
C VAL A 34 21.37 0.72 37.49
N VAL A 35 21.85 -0.37 38.12
CA VAL A 35 22.87 -0.27 39.18
C VAL A 35 24.22 0.16 38.61
N ALA A 36 24.63 -0.37 37.46
CA ALA A 36 25.86 0.05 36.78
C ALA A 36 25.80 1.54 36.39
N GLU A 37 24.66 2.01 35.90
CA GLU A 37 24.45 3.42 35.56
C GLU A 37 24.52 4.31 36.80
N GLN A 38 23.96 3.88 37.94
CA GLN A 38 24.07 4.63 39.20
C GLN A 38 25.51 4.69 39.74
N ILE A 39 26.27 3.60 39.62
CA ILE A 39 27.67 3.57 40.04
C ILE A 39 28.51 4.46 39.13
N ALA A 40 28.31 4.40 37.81
CA ALA A 40 28.98 5.26 36.84
C ALA A 40 28.68 6.75 37.10
N ARG A 41 27.41 7.10 37.37
CA ARG A 41 27.02 8.47 37.75
C ARG A 41 27.73 8.96 39.00
N ARG A 42 27.98 8.10 39.99
CA ARG A 42 28.72 8.49 41.21
C ARG A 42 30.19 8.79 40.96
N GLN A 43 30.81 8.17 39.95
CA GLN A 43 32.20 8.41 39.56
C GLN A 43 32.38 9.69 38.73
N LEU A 44 31.31 10.17 38.09
CA LEU A 44 31.32 11.40 37.29
C LEU A 44 31.36 12.65 38.18
N SER A 45 32.13 13.65 37.74
CA SER A 45 32.15 14.99 38.31
C SER A 45 30.80 15.71 38.10
N PRO A 46 30.49 16.77 38.88
CA PRO A 46 29.25 17.53 38.68
C PRO A 46 29.06 18.04 37.25
N ALA A 47 30.12 18.50 36.60
CA ALA A 47 30.08 18.98 35.22
C ALA A 47 29.75 17.87 34.21
N GLU A 48 30.35 16.69 34.37
CA GLU A 48 30.07 15.54 33.48
C GLU A 48 28.66 14.98 33.69
N ARG A 49 28.10 15.08 34.90
CA ARG A 49 26.69 14.71 35.16
C ARG A 49 25.73 15.65 34.43
N ASP A 50 25.99 16.96 34.46
CA ASP A 50 25.18 17.96 33.77
C ASP A 50 25.24 17.77 32.25
N GLU A 51 26.42 17.45 31.70
CA GLU A 51 26.60 17.14 30.28
C GLU A 51 25.87 15.85 29.89
N LEU A 52 25.99 14.78 30.68
CA LEU A 52 25.32 13.51 30.44
C LEU A 52 23.79 13.66 30.47
N GLU A 53 23.25 14.47 31.39
CA GLU A 53 21.81 14.74 31.45
C GLU A 53 21.35 15.53 30.21
N ARG A 54 22.13 16.53 29.75
CA ARG A 54 21.83 17.25 28.50
C ARG A 54 21.80 16.32 27.29
N LEU A 55 22.80 15.45 27.15
CA LEU A 55 22.88 14.47 26.06
C LEU A 55 21.72 13.47 26.12
N ARG A 56 21.33 13.03 27.32
CA ARG A 56 20.19 12.13 27.50
C ARG A 56 18.88 12.78 27.08
N ILE A 57 18.64 14.03 27.46
CA ILE A 57 17.45 14.79 27.05
C ILE A 57 17.43 14.95 25.52
N GLU A 58 18.56 15.34 24.92
CA GLU A 58 18.66 15.49 23.46
C GLU A 58 18.40 14.17 22.71
N GLN A 59 18.94 13.05 23.23
CA GLN A 59 18.69 11.73 22.67
C GLN A 59 17.21 11.34 22.79
N GLN A 60 16.59 11.55 23.95
CA GLN A 60 15.17 11.27 24.14
C GLN A 60 14.29 12.09 23.19
N ASP A 61 14.62 13.36 22.95
CA ASP A 61 13.90 14.22 22.01
C ASP A 61 14.11 13.80 20.56
N ARG A 62 15.31 13.32 20.19
CA ARG A 62 15.56 12.72 18.87
C ARG A 62 14.78 11.42 18.69
N ASP A 63 14.80 10.54 19.69
CA ASP A 63 14.10 9.26 19.65
C ASP A 63 12.59 9.45 19.57
N ARG A 64 12.04 10.41 20.33
CA ARG A 64 10.61 10.77 20.24
C ARG A 64 10.24 11.25 18.83
N ARG A 65 11.04 12.13 18.24
CA ARG A 65 10.82 12.62 16.86
C ARG A 65 10.93 11.50 15.83
N ASN A 66 11.92 10.63 15.98
CA ASN A 66 12.11 9.48 15.10
C ASN A 66 10.96 8.49 15.21
N ARG A 67 10.47 8.19 16.41
CA ARG A 67 9.29 7.33 16.61
C ARG A 67 8.05 7.90 15.94
N ALA A 68 7.77 9.18 16.17
CA ALA A 68 6.64 9.85 15.52
C ALA A 68 6.73 9.80 13.98
N TYR A 69 7.93 9.98 13.42
CA TYR A 69 8.16 9.85 11.98
C TYR A 69 7.98 8.42 11.47
N ILE A 70 8.43 7.41 12.22
CA ILE A 70 8.25 6.00 11.85
C ILE A 70 6.76 5.64 11.88
N GLU A 71 6.01 6.08 12.88
CA GLU A 71 4.57 5.84 13.01
C GLU A 71 3.80 6.44 11.83
N THR A 72 4.07 7.70 11.46
CA THR A 72 3.42 8.34 10.30
C THR A 72 3.79 7.65 8.99
N GLU A 73 5.05 7.23 8.83
CA GLU A 73 5.48 6.52 7.62
C GLU A 73 4.83 5.13 7.53
N GLN A 74 4.66 4.41 8.65
CA GLN A 74 3.93 3.14 8.70
C GLN A 74 2.46 3.31 8.30
N GLN A 75 1.78 4.33 8.82
CA GLN A 75 0.40 4.63 8.44
C GLN A 75 0.28 4.93 6.95
N ARG A 76 1.18 5.78 6.42
CA ARG A 76 1.20 6.12 5.00
C ARG A 76 1.43 4.89 4.10
N ARG A 77 2.27 3.94 4.53
CA ARG A 77 2.48 2.68 3.82
C ARG A 77 1.21 1.82 3.84
N ALA A 78 0.56 1.67 5.00
CA ALA A 78 -0.68 0.92 5.11
C ALA A 78 -1.80 1.52 4.25
N GLU A 79 -1.93 2.86 4.19
CA GLU A 79 -2.89 3.54 3.32
C GLU A 79 -2.61 3.29 1.83
N ARG A 80 -1.33 3.30 1.43
CA ARG A 80 -0.93 3.01 0.05
C ARG A 80 -1.21 1.56 -0.32
N ASP A 81 -0.88 0.62 0.55
CA ASP A 81 -1.13 -0.81 0.31
C ASP A 81 -2.64 -1.09 0.22
N ALA A 82 -3.45 -0.44 1.08
CA ALA A 82 -4.91 -0.51 1.00
C ALA A 82 -5.46 0.09 -0.31
N ALA A 83 -4.89 1.20 -0.79
CA ALA A 83 -5.29 1.80 -2.06
C ALA A 83 -4.95 0.90 -3.27
N VAL A 84 -3.79 0.23 -3.24
CA VAL A 84 -3.39 -0.76 -4.25
C VAL A 84 -4.37 -1.93 -4.25
N ALA A 85 -4.64 -2.53 -3.09
CA ALA A 85 -5.55 -3.66 -2.96
C ALA A 85 -6.98 -3.32 -3.39
N ALA A 86 -7.47 -2.12 -3.06
CA ALA A 86 -8.81 -1.67 -3.43
C ALA A 86 -8.98 -1.40 -4.93
N GLY A 87 -7.92 -0.93 -5.60
CA GLY A 87 -7.94 -0.65 -7.03
C GLY A 87 -7.67 -1.87 -7.91
N PHE A 88 -6.96 -2.87 -7.39
CA PHE A 88 -6.56 -4.04 -8.15
C PHE A 88 -7.75 -4.97 -8.46
N ASN A 89 -7.83 -5.41 -9.71
CA ASN A 89 -8.81 -6.39 -10.16
C ASN A 89 -8.08 -7.47 -10.98
N PRO A 90 -8.04 -8.73 -10.50
CA PRO A 90 -7.30 -9.80 -11.18
C PRO A 90 -7.93 -10.20 -12.52
N ASP A 91 -9.22 -9.98 -12.72
CA ASP A 91 -9.92 -10.33 -13.96
C ASP A 91 -9.51 -9.45 -15.16
N LEU A 92 -8.84 -8.33 -14.89
CA LEU A 92 -8.37 -7.37 -15.90
C LEU A 92 -6.94 -7.66 -16.40
N LEU A 93 -6.27 -8.67 -15.82
CA LEU A 93 -4.93 -9.07 -16.21
C LEU A 93 -4.95 -9.76 -17.58
N SER A 94 -4.03 -9.37 -18.45
CA SER A 94 -3.92 -9.88 -19.83
C SER A 94 -2.97 -11.07 -19.96
N THR A 95 -1.99 -11.18 -19.07
CA THR A 95 -0.84 -12.09 -19.15
C THR A 95 -0.79 -13.14 -18.04
N ALA A 96 -1.74 -13.11 -17.11
CA ALA A 96 -1.75 -14.02 -15.95
C ALA A 96 -1.97 -15.47 -16.38
N THR A 97 -0.88 -16.21 -16.58
CA THR A 97 -0.86 -17.66 -16.83
C THR A 97 -1.20 -18.45 -15.55
N VAL A 98 -1.09 -17.79 -14.40
CA VAL A 98 -1.42 -18.27 -13.06
C VAL A 98 -2.44 -17.31 -12.46
N PRO A 99 -3.49 -17.79 -11.77
CA PRO A 99 -4.41 -16.90 -11.06
C PRO A 99 -3.65 -16.13 -9.98
N VAL A 100 -3.64 -14.80 -10.10
CA VAL A 100 -3.00 -13.87 -9.19
C VAL A 100 -4.08 -13.22 -8.33
N GLY A 101 -3.93 -13.27 -7.01
CA GLY A 101 -4.87 -12.64 -6.07
C GLY A 101 -4.46 -11.21 -5.67
N ASP A 102 -3.17 -10.90 -5.78
CA ASP A 102 -2.55 -9.68 -5.28
C ASP A 102 -1.49 -9.16 -6.28
N PRO A 103 -1.42 -7.85 -6.57
CA PRO A 103 -0.38 -7.29 -7.45
C PRO A 103 1.05 -7.55 -6.96
N HIS A 104 1.26 -7.88 -5.69
CA HIS A 104 2.56 -8.31 -5.14
C HIS A 104 3.08 -9.63 -5.73
N GLU A 105 2.18 -10.51 -6.19
CA GLU A 105 2.55 -11.82 -6.75
C GLU A 105 3.08 -11.73 -8.19
N LEU A 106 2.80 -10.61 -8.88
CA LEU A 106 3.29 -10.38 -10.25
C LEU A 106 4.81 -10.25 -10.25
N THR A 107 5.49 -10.87 -11.22
CA THR A 107 6.92 -10.58 -11.43
C THR A 107 7.11 -9.15 -11.95
N LEU A 108 8.32 -8.59 -11.86
CA LEU A 108 8.59 -7.26 -12.41
C LEU A 108 8.29 -7.19 -13.92
N ALA A 109 8.55 -8.28 -14.65
CA ALA A 109 8.30 -8.32 -16.09
C ALA A 109 6.79 -8.31 -16.38
N ASP A 110 6.01 -9.13 -15.67
CA ASP A 110 4.56 -9.21 -15.83
C ASP A 110 3.90 -7.89 -15.43
N LEU A 111 4.32 -7.31 -14.29
CA LEU A 111 3.81 -6.01 -13.84
C LEU A 111 4.02 -4.91 -14.88
N VAL A 112 5.20 -4.83 -15.50
CA VAL A 112 5.49 -3.83 -16.53
C VAL A 112 4.68 -4.09 -17.79
N ALA A 113 4.57 -5.35 -18.23
CA ALA A 113 3.77 -5.73 -19.39
C ALA A 113 2.29 -5.38 -19.19
N GLU A 114 1.74 -5.63 -18.00
CA GLU A 114 0.36 -5.26 -17.66
C GLU A 114 0.15 -3.76 -17.59
N ILE A 115 1.11 -2.98 -17.08
CA ILE A 115 1.03 -1.52 -17.11
C ILE A 115 1.01 -1.02 -18.56
N GLU A 116 1.90 -1.52 -19.42
CA GLU A 116 1.93 -1.17 -20.84
C GLU A 116 0.61 -1.52 -21.54
N HIS A 117 0.09 -2.72 -21.30
CA HIS A 117 -1.19 -3.16 -21.83
C HIS A 117 -2.36 -2.30 -21.32
N ALA A 118 -2.42 -2.03 -20.01
CA ALA A 118 -3.49 -1.25 -19.41
C ALA A 118 -3.50 0.21 -19.91
N GLU A 119 -2.33 0.84 -20.09
CA GLU A 119 -2.22 2.18 -20.64
C GLU A 119 -2.66 2.24 -22.13
N GLN A 120 -2.45 1.16 -22.88
CA GLN A 120 -2.88 1.07 -24.28
C GLN A 120 -4.37 0.72 -24.42
N ALA A 121 -4.85 -0.30 -23.70
CA ALA A 121 -6.19 -0.88 -23.85
C ALA A 121 -7.29 -0.03 -23.22
N TYR A 122 -7.00 0.68 -22.13
CA TYR A 122 -8.01 1.37 -21.32
C TYR A 122 -8.00 2.89 -21.46
N ARG A 123 -7.24 3.40 -22.43
CA ARG A 123 -7.02 4.83 -22.68
C ARG A 123 -8.29 5.65 -22.91
N HIS A 124 -9.36 5.00 -23.37
CA HIS A 124 -10.66 5.63 -23.68
C HIS A 124 -11.85 5.01 -22.91
N ARG A 125 -11.63 4.06 -21.99
CA ARG A 125 -12.71 3.30 -21.32
C ARG A 125 -12.91 3.69 -19.86
N ASP A 126 -14.07 3.30 -19.34
CA ASP A 126 -14.69 3.69 -18.08
C ASP A 126 -13.76 4.05 -16.91
N ARG A 127 -14.04 5.22 -16.31
CA ARG A 127 -13.37 5.75 -15.11
C ARG A 127 -13.60 4.92 -13.84
N GLY A 128 -14.61 4.04 -13.82
CA GLY A 128 -15.03 3.33 -12.61
C GLY A 128 -14.18 2.11 -12.24
N LEU A 129 -13.80 1.29 -13.22
CA LEU A 129 -13.15 -0.01 -12.99
C LEU A 129 -11.72 -0.08 -13.51
N LEU A 130 -11.48 0.48 -14.70
CA LEU A 130 -10.19 0.32 -15.39
C LEU A 130 -9.15 1.30 -14.88
N TYR A 131 -9.58 2.50 -14.51
CA TYR A 131 -8.70 3.53 -13.97
C TYR A 131 -8.13 3.16 -12.60
N PRO A 132 -8.92 2.68 -11.60
CA PRO A 132 -8.37 2.21 -10.33
C PRO A 132 -7.38 1.05 -10.48
N HIS A 133 -7.64 0.12 -11.39
CA HIS A 133 -6.74 -1.01 -11.64
C HIS A 133 -5.40 -0.56 -12.22
N ARG A 134 -5.44 0.30 -13.23
CA ARG A 134 -4.23 0.86 -13.83
C ARG A 134 -3.38 1.63 -12.82
N GLU A 135 -4.03 2.46 -11.98
CA GLU A 135 -3.31 3.18 -10.92
C GLU A 135 -2.80 2.24 -9.83
N ALA A 136 -3.51 1.17 -9.48
CA ALA A 136 -3.03 0.15 -8.54
C ALA A 136 -1.74 -0.54 -9.05
N LEU A 137 -1.70 -0.94 -10.33
CA LEU A 137 -0.49 -1.50 -10.94
C LEU A 137 0.68 -0.51 -10.92
N HIS A 138 0.41 0.78 -11.19
CA HIS A 138 1.44 1.81 -11.16
C HIS A 138 1.95 2.11 -9.74
N LEU A 139 1.04 2.16 -8.76
CA LEU A 139 1.39 2.32 -7.36
C LEU A 139 2.24 1.15 -6.87
N GLU A 140 1.93 -0.08 -7.28
CA GLU A 140 2.76 -1.25 -6.98
C GLU A 140 4.15 -1.15 -7.62
N PHE A 141 4.23 -0.73 -8.89
CA PHE A 141 5.51 -0.47 -9.54
C PHE A 141 6.32 0.59 -8.77
N THR A 142 5.66 1.67 -8.34
CA THR A 142 6.28 2.77 -7.59
C THR A 142 6.80 2.30 -6.24
N ARG A 143 6.06 1.42 -5.55
CA ARG A 143 6.47 0.79 -4.29
C ARG A 143 7.75 -0.03 -4.47
N ARG A 144 7.82 -0.87 -5.52
CA ARG A 144 9.02 -1.66 -5.86
C ARG A 144 10.20 -0.80 -6.32
N ASN A 145 9.89 0.36 -6.90
CA ASN A 145 10.88 1.30 -7.42
C ASN A 145 11.34 2.34 -6.38
N ASP A 146 10.79 2.32 -5.16
CA ASP A 146 11.15 3.27 -4.12
C ASP A 146 12.62 3.13 -3.71
N TRP A 147 13.22 4.22 -3.22
CA TRP A 147 14.63 4.25 -2.84
C TRP A 147 14.95 3.19 -1.77
N GLN A 148 14.03 2.95 -0.82
CA GLN A 148 14.22 1.96 0.24
C GLN A 148 14.22 0.53 -0.33
N ALA A 149 13.30 0.24 -1.24
CA ALA A 149 13.24 -1.04 -1.93
C ALA A 149 14.48 -1.26 -2.83
N ARG A 150 14.99 -0.19 -3.47
CA ARG A 150 16.20 -0.24 -4.30
C ARG A 150 17.47 -0.54 -3.51
N MET A 151 17.55 -0.13 -2.25
CA MET A 151 18.72 -0.35 -1.39
C MET A 151 18.91 -1.81 -0.98
N SER A 152 17.86 -2.63 -1.02
CA SER A 152 17.90 -4.04 -0.61
C SER A 152 18.06 -5.03 -1.76
N VAL A 153 18.03 -4.57 -3.02
CA VAL A 153 18.10 -5.43 -4.22
C VAL A 153 19.48 -5.43 -4.87
N SER A 154 19.76 -6.46 -5.67
CA SER A 154 21.03 -6.60 -6.37
C SER A 154 21.24 -5.50 -7.42
N ARG A 155 22.50 -5.25 -7.82
CA ARG A 155 22.81 -4.27 -8.87
C ARG A 155 22.15 -4.61 -10.21
N ALA A 156 22.01 -5.89 -10.53
CA ALA A 156 21.32 -6.34 -11.74
C ALA A 156 19.82 -6.03 -11.69
N ASP A 157 19.18 -6.19 -10.52
CA ASP A 157 17.77 -5.87 -10.33
C ASP A 157 17.50 -4.37 -10.35
N GLN A 158 18.42 -3.56 -9.84
CA GLN A 158 18.37 -2.10 -10.00
C GLN A 158 18.34 -1.70 -11.48
N LEU A 159 19.21 -2.29 -12.31
CA LEU A 159 19.21 -2.03 -13.75
C LEU A 159 17.92 -2.49 -14.43
N ARG A 160 17.35 -3.63 -14.00
CA ARG A 160 16.03 -4.08 -14.50
C ARG A 160 14.93 -3.08 -14.12
N LEU A 161 14.95 -2.55 -12.90
CA LEU A 161 14.02 -1.51 -12.45
C LEU A 161 14.20 -0.20 -13.21
N ASP A 162 15.43 0.20 -13.53
CA ASP A 162 15.70 1.40 -14.34
C ASP A 162 15.16 1.25 -15.77
N LEU A 163 15.38 0.10 -16.40
CA LEU A 163 14.82 -0.20 -17.73
C LEU A 163 13.28 -0.27 -17.68
N ALA A 164 12.72 -0.87 -16.64
CA ALA A 164 11.28 -0.92 -16.40
C ALA A 164 10.69 0.49 -16.20
N ALA A 165 11.38 1.36 -15.46
CA ALA A 165 10.93 2.73 -15.23
C ALA A 165 10.84 3.53 -16.54
N ASN A 166 11.84 3.39 -17.41
CA ASN A 166 11.81 4.01 -18.74
C ASN A 166 10.62 3.53 -19.58
N ARG A 167 10.33 2.23 -19.54
CA ARG A 167 9.19 1.62 -20.26
C ARG A 167 7.84 2.11 -19.73
N VAL A 168 7.66 2.07 -18.42
CA VAL A 168 6.44 2.57 -17.75
C VAL A 168 6.24 4.06 -18.04
N GLN A 169 7.30 4.86 -17.96
CA GLN A 169 7.24 6.29 -18.28
C GLN A 169 6.84 6.51 -19.74
N ALA A 170 7.44 5.77 -20.69
CA ALA A 170 7.11 5.87 -22.10
C ALA A 170 5.64 5.49 -22.36
N ALA A 171 5.13 4.43 -21.74
CA ALA A 171 3.72 4.03 -21.87
C ALA A 171 2.77 5.13 -21.37
N ARG A 172 3.08 5.76 -20.23
CA ARG A 172 2.26 6.84 -19.65
C ARG A 172 2.36 8.17 -20.38
N SER A 173 3.50 8.45 -21.03
CA SER A 173 3.76 9.73 -21.68
C SER A 173 3.38 9.76 -23.16
N GLN A 174 2.91 8.65 -23.73
CA GLN A 174 2.43 8.65 -25.11
C GLN A 174 1.36 9.75 -25.28
N PRO A 175 1.42 10.54 -26.36
CA PRO A 175 0.36 11.49 -26.67
C PRO A 175 -0.95 10.73 -26.91
N LEU A 176 -2.07 11.32 -26.52
CA LEU A 176 -3.38 10.82 -26.90
C LEU A 176 -3.47 10.94 -28.41
N ASP A 177 -3.39 9.82 -29.13
CA ASP A 177 -3.74 9.84 -30.54
C ASP A 177 -5.18 10.34 -30.65
N TYR A 178 -5.35 11.45 -31.36
CA TYR A 178 -6.65 11.97 -31.70
C TYR A 178 -7.34 10.91 -32.57
N CYS A 179 -8.20 10.10 -31.97
CA CYS A 179 -9.18 9.35 -32.74
C CYS A 179 -10.19 10.41 -33.22
N PRO A 180 -10.24 10.78 -34.52
CA PRO A 180 -11.40 11.49 -35.01
C PRO A 180 -12.63 10.66 -34.62
N PRO A 181 -13.73 11.29 -34.18
CA PRO A 181 -14.97 10.54 -33.96
C PRO A 181 -15.23 9.72 -35.23
N PRO A 182 -15.68 8.45 -35.09
CA PRO A 182 -16.04 7.66 -36.26
C PRO A 182 -16.96 8.54 -37.11
N PRO A 183 -16.77 8.58 -38.45
CA PRO A 183 -17.71 9.31 -39.29
C PRO A 183 -19.10 8.83 -38.88
N MET A 184 -20.00 9.76 -38.55
CA MET A 184 -21.41 9.43 -38.39
C MET A 184 -21.79 8.68 -39.66
N VAL A 185 -21.89 7.36 -39.56
CA VAL A 185 -22.63 6.58 -40.53
C VAL A 185 -24.05 7.01 -40.27
N CYS A 186 -24.50 8.01 -41.02
CA CYS A 186 -25.91 8.24 -41.22
C CYS A 186 -26.41 7.00 -41.95
N ASP A 187 -26.70 5.94 -41.19
CA ASP A 187 -27.53 4.85 -41.69
C ASP A 187 -28.83 5.50 -42.14
N GLY A 188 -29.06 5.43 -43.44
CA GLY A 188 -30.30 5.88 -44.04
C GLY A 188 -31.46 5.20 -43.36
N TYR A 189 -32.30 5.97 -42.67
CA TYR A 189 -33.69 5.59 -42.48
C TYR A 189 -34.39 5.71 -43.83
N SER A 190 -34.25 4.68 -44.66
CA SER A 190 -35.05 4.48 -45.86
C SER A 190 -36.03 3.32 -45.64
N ASP A 191 -36.86 3.42 -44.59
CA ASP A 191 -38.18 2.76 -44.49
C ASP A 191 -38.85 3.00 -43.11
N PHE A 192 -39.14 4.27 -42.79
CA PHE A 192 -40.19 4.57 -41.82
C PHE A 192 -41.24 5.46 -42.50
N THR A 193 -42.20 4.81 -43.16
CA THR A 193 -43.47 5.42 -43.52
C THR A 193 -44.31 5.55 -42.25
N GLY A 194 -44.20 6.71 -41.59
CA GLY A 194 -45.14 7.11 -40.55
C GLY A 194 -46.57 7.24 -41.10
N PRO A 195 -47.60 7.21 -40.24
CA PRO A 195 -49.00 7.18 -40.66
C PRO A 195 -49.36 8.44 -41.48
N ASP A 196 -50.10 8.23 -42.57
CA ASP A 196 -50.56 9.23 -43.52
C ASP A 196 -51.20 10.43 -42.81
N LEU A 197 -50.66 11.63 -43.08
CA LEU A 197 -51.25 12.93 -42.73
C LEU A 197 -52.45 13.29 -43.64
N ALA A 198 -53.28 12.30 -44.01
CA ALA A 198 -54.42 12.48 -44.91
C ALA A 198 -55.79 12.61 -44.20
N ASP A 199 -55.85 12.44 -42.87
CA ASP A 199 -57.11 12.51 -42.10
C ASP A 199 -57.20 13.72 -41.14
N LEU A 200 -56.49 14.82 -41.43
CA LEU A 200 -56.75 16.10 -40.76
C LEU A 200 -57.85 16.86 -41.53
N ASP A 201 -59.08 16.52 -41.16
CA ASP A 201 -60.33 17.15 -41.55
C ASP A 201 -60.25 18.69 -41.43
N PRO A 202 -60.54 19.48 -42.49
CA PRO A 202 -60.45 20.93 -42.48
C PRO A 202 -61.79 21.57 -42.10
N GLU A 203 -62.44 21.14 -41.01
CA GLU A 203 -63.59 21.85 -40.46
C GLU A 203 -63.56 21.84 -38.93
N ASN A 204 -62.90 22.86 -38.37
CA ASN A 204 -63.43 23.61 -37.24
C ASN A 204 -62.64 24.92 -37.12
N GLY A 205 -63.20 25.96 -37.75
CA GLY A 205 -62.97 27.33 -37.34
C GLY A 205 -63.82 27.66 -36.11
N TRP A 206 -63.29 28.60 -35.31
CA TRP A 206 -63.73 29.14 -34.01
C TRP A 206 -63.12 28.46 -32.78
#